data_AF-A0A367YHC5-F1
#
_entry.id   AF-A0A367YHC5-F1
#
_cell.length_a   1.000
_cell.length_b   1.000
_cell.length_c   1.000
_cell.angle_alpha   90.00
_cell.angle_beta   90.00
_cell.angle_gamma   90.00
#
_symmetry.space_group_name_H-M   'P 1'
#
loop_
_entity.id
_entity.type
_entity.pdbx_description
1 polymer ?
#
loop_
_entity_poly.entity_id
_entity_poly.type
_entity_poly.pdbx_seq_one_letter_code
_entity_poly.pdbx_strand_id
1 'polypeptide(L)'
;MIKQILDSFAYTRLATPRSSMMRNRLLLILLFVLSIVSIVTTLVYSKVDWDNTFSLQDSEEHEKVIENHQANHHEKRTIIFPSSFPLSNREIVDMYVHDLEEALDPEDLIFKNKLSHRLPNDLSFSKQEMELFSSNSESLDEDHCGDLSSKISVEATPAMNKNADLRKVLTRFMTDNGTYYNELKPFFPDLEKELREDTIDKHWYQLIGSSVWLKQYGVHLMVSRIVYTVKDQGTVQYSLTYLQVFDRNWKELDNVELVIPTDEGSFKTVSYPSFAPMPVYHNANQISQRYYGVEDPRIQLITNSLGHEEPIILYNSHHRKISETEFENDTEGMVKFRTYRSIFIGWLWRTQRGKSNLEELPIKDQQINSMEYIKVKELLRPNNERKGQEKNWAMFFNNQERLQYGYDNYIYFVYQFKNLKILKCPIYEDEPCSWEFEANEYMGAGELHGGSELINVNTILEQYNYPELESLLDRIPEGRELWIGFARAVIRKCGCGPKMYRPNLVVLMKDNNRYKFAYISSFAELGIEILPWSENTGLCDGTNLIIPNGISSWTIEKEDEKLVDYMAFTISRRDATVDVVYLRGLLNALLLDQTRPKLLDGEQLGFTSSVPAACALKASEKFCKVYGANVGMLKKVEED
;
A
#
# COMPACT_ATOMS: atom_id res chain seq x y z
N MET A 1 -66.61 -86.87 -29.33
CA MET A 1 -67.73 -86.01 -29.74
C MET A 1 -68.69 -85.99 -28.54
N ILE A 2 -68.82 -84.96 -27.69
CA ILE A 2 -68.41 -83.54 -27.57
C ILE A 2 -68.35 -83.25 -26.04
N LYS A 3 -67.47 -82.46 -25.39
CA LYS A 3 -66.34 -81.57 -25.77
C LYS A 3 -65.29 -81.54 -24.61
N GLN A 4 -64.25 -80.70 -24.73
CA GLN A 4 -63.31 -80.28 -23.66
C GLN A 4 -63.74 -78.87 -23.13
N ILE A 5 -63.19 -78.24 -22.07
CA ILE A 5 -61.81 -77.71 -21.91
C ILE A 5 -61.52 -77.29 -20.44
N LEU A 6 -60.35 -77.71 -19.95
CA LEU A 6 -59.38 -77.16 -18.95
C LEU A 6 -59.74 -76.36 -17.68
N ASP A 7 -58.84 -76.57 -16.72
CA ASP A 7 -58.64 -75.96 -15.40
C ASP A 7 -58.69 -74.42 -15.33
N SER A 8 -59.12 -73.88 -14.18
CA SER A 8 -58.53 -72.64 -13.62
C SER A 8 -58.89 -72.36 -12.14
N PHE A 9 -57.84 -72.09 -11.37
CA PHE A 9 -57.72 -71.23 -10.18
C PHE A 9 -58.64 -71.39 -8.95
N ALA A 10 -57.98 -71.58 -7.79
CA ALA A 10 -58.56 -71.84 -6.49
C ALA A 10 -59.30 -70.64 -5.86
N TYR A 11 -60.36 -70.93 -5.09
CA TYR A 11 -61.16 -69.92 -4.40
C TYR A 11 -61.30 -70.19 -2.88
N THR A 12 -60.79 -69.24 -2.09
CA THR A 12 -61.35 -68.72 -0.82
C THR A 12 -61.68 -69.64 0.37
N ARG A 13 -61.21 -69.22 1.55
CA ARG A 13 -62.09 -68.63 2.59
C ARG A 13 -61.33 -67.58 3.42
N LEU A 14 -62.09 -66.66 4.03
CA LEU A 14 -61.58 -65.39 4.60
C LEU A 14 -60.90 -65.54 5.98
N ALA A 15 -59.97 -64.62 6.26
CA ALA A 15 -59.52 -64.27 7.60
C ALA A 15 -59.46 -62.73 7.76
N THR A 16 -59.83 -62.22 8.94
CA THR A 16 -60.02 -60.79 9.23
C THR A 16 -58.71 -60.00 9.41
N PRO A 17 -58.67 -58.69 9.10
CA PRO A 17 -57.42 -57.91 9.07
C PRO A 17 -56.92 -57.50 10.47
N ARG A 18 -55.58 -57.47 10.62
CA ARG A 18 -54.87 -56.98 11.81
C ARG A 18 -54.70 -55.45 11.79
N SER A 19 -54.55 -54.84 12.98
CA SER A 19 -54.69 -53.40 13.24
C SER A 19 -53.64 -52.49 12.57
N SER A 20 -54.09 -51.37 12.02
CA SER A 20 -53.26 -50.36 11.32
C SER A 20 -52.59 -49.31 12.24
N MET A 21 -52.48 -49.58 13.55
CA MET A 21 -52.18 -48.51 14.54
C MET A 21 -50.69 -48.19 14.71
N MET A 22 -49.77 -49.14 14.46
CA MET A 22 -48.32 -48.87 14.54
C MET A 22 -47.81 -48.02 13.38
N ARG A 23 -48.31 -48.25 12.16
CA ARG A 23 -47.84 -47.59 10.93
C ARG A 23 -48.06 -46.07 10.96
N ASN A 24 -49.17 -45.61 11.53
CA ASN A 24 -49.45 -44.17 11.67
C ASN A 24 -48.57 -43.49 12.73
N ARG A 25 -48.18 -44.19 13.82
CA ARG A 25 -47.23 -43.64 14.80
C ARG A 25 -45.84 -43.48 14.20
N LEU A 26 -45.37 -44.45 13.42
CA LEU A 26 -44.08 -44.33 12.72
C LEU A 26 -44.08 -43.17 11.71
N LEU A 27 -45.19 -42.97 10.99
CA LEU A 27 -45.35 -41.86 10.05
C LEU A 27 -45.33 -40.49 10.75
N LEU A 28 -46.01 -40.36 11.89
CA LEU A 28 -46.00 -39.13 12.70
C LEU A 28 -44.62 -38.82 13.26
N ILE A 29 -43.88 -39.82 13.74
CA ILE A 29 -42.49 -39.64 14.20
C ILE A 29 -41.60 -39.22 13.03
N LEU A 30 -41.73 -39.85 11.85
CA LEU A 30 -40.95 -39.49 10.67
C LEU A 30 -41.23 -38.05 10.20
N LEU A 31 -42.50 -37.64 10.18
CA LEU A 31 -42.90 -36.26 9.85
C LEU A 31 -42.38 -35.25 10.88
N PHE A 32 -42.40 -35.60 12.17
CA PHE A 32 -41.85 -34.74 13.23
C PHE A 32 -40.33 -34.59 13.10
N VAL A 33 -39.61 -35.69 12.86
CA VAL A 33 -38.15 -35.65 12.60
C VAL A 33 -37.85 -34.86 11.33
N LEU A 34 -38.60 -35.04 10.23
CA LEU A 34 -38.43 -34.23 9.02
C LEU A 34 -38.72 -32.75 9.26
N SER A 35 -39.72 -32.40 10.08
CA SER A 35 -39.97 -31.00 10.46
C SER A 35 -38.85 -30.41 11.31
N ILE A 36 -38.28 -31.18 12.24
CA ILE A 36 -37.14 -30.74 13.05
C ILE A 36 -35.90 -30.59 12.18
N VAL A 37 -35.59 -31.55 11.30
CA VAL A 37 -34.47 -31.45 10.35
C VAL A 37 -34.67 -30.24 9.45
N SER A 38 -35.87 -30.01 8.91
CA SER A 38 -36.18 -28.82 8.11
C SER A 38 -35.97 -27.53 8.91
N ILE A 39 -36.51 -27.43 10.13
CA ILE A 39 -36.36 -26.24 10.98
C ILE A 39 -34.88 -26.02 11.35
N VAL A 40 -34.13 -27.07 11.66
CA VAL A 40 -32.69 -26.99 11.95
C VAL A 40 -31.91 -26.59 10.70
N THR A 41 -32.19 -27.14 9.51
CA THR A 41 -31.53 -26.69 8.28
C THR A 41 -31.90 -25.26 7.93
N THR A 42 -33.15 -24.84 8.11
CA THR A 42 -33.56 -23.44 7.88
C THR A 42 -32.91 -22.51 8.89
N LEU A 43 -32.78 -22.89 10.17
CA LEU A 43 -32.08 -22.12 11.20
C LEU A 43 -30.56 -22.08 11.01
N VAL A 44 -29.96 -23.15 10.49
CA VAL A 44 -28.52 -23.20 10.15
C VAL A 44 -28.24 -22.35 8.92
N TYR A 45 -29.10 -22.37 7.90
CA TYR A 45 -28.99 -21.46 6.75
C TYR A 45 -29.31 -20.00 7.11
N SER A 46 -30.32 -19.73 7.93
CA SER A 46 -30.67 -18.36 8.37
C SER A 46 -29.69 -17.78 9.39
N LYS A 47 -28.86 -18.62 10.02
CA LYS A 47 -27.78 -18.18 10.91
C LYS A 47 -26.74 -17.33 10.16
N VAL A 48 -26.56 -17.60 8.87
CA VAL A 48 -25.62 -16.88 7.99
C VAL A 48 -25.98 -15.39 7.85
N ASP A 49 -27.26 -15.02 7.94
CA ASP A 49 -27.68 -13.61 7.94
C ASP A 49 -27.68 -12.99 9.35
N TRP A 50 -28.05 -13.75 10.39
CA TRP A 50 -28.13 -13.23 11.75
C TRP A 50 -26.76 -12.93 12.37
N ASP A 51 -25.78 -13.82 12.22
CA ASP A 51 -24.44 -13.59 12.77
C ASP A 51 -23.75 -12.41 12.05
N ASN A 52 -23.98 -12.24 10.73
CA ASN A 52 -23.50 -11.07 9.97
C ASN A 52 -24.18 -9.76 10.38
N THR A 53 -25.51 -9.74 10.52
CA THR A 53 -26.26 -8.52 10.91
C THR A 53 -25.88 -8.07 12.31
N PHE A 54 -25.74 -9.01 13.25
CA PHE A 54 -25.32 -8.71 14.63
C PHE A 54 -23.86 -8.24 14.71
N SER A 55 -22.96 -8.83 13.92
CA SER A 55 -21.56 -8.40 13.79
C SER A 55 -21.42 -6.98 13.21
N LEU A 56 -22.21 -6.64 12.20
CA LEU A 56 -22.25 -5.29 11.63
C LEU A 56 -22.77 -4.26 12.64
N GLN A 57 -23.82 -4.58 13.39
CA GLN A 57 -24.38 -3.69 14.39
C GLN A 57 -23.42 -3.45 15.58
N ASP A 58 -22.75 -4.49 16.08
CA ASP A 58 -21.68 -4.37 17.10
C ASP A 58 -20.47 -3.57 16.57
N SER A 59 -20.14 -3.71 15.29
CA SER A 59 -19.06 -2.94 14.64
C SER A 59 -19.40 -1.45 14.50
N GLU A 60 -20.64 -1.10 14.17
CA GLU A 60 -21.09 0.29 14.12
C GLU A 60 -21.18 0.94 15.51
N GLU A 61 -21.67 0.22 16.51
CA GLU A 61 -21.71 0.71 17.89
C GLU A 61 -20.29 0.94 18.42
N HIS A 62 -19.37 0.03 18.13
CA HIS A 62 -17.97 0.15 18.49
C HIS A 62 -17.26 1.34 17.81
N GLU A 63 -17.52 1.57 16.52
CA GLU A 63 -17.00 2.73 15.78
C GLU A 63 -17.50 4.05 16.40
N LYS A 64 -18.79 4.14 16.75
CA LYS A 64 -19.37 5.31 17.45
C LYS A 64 -18.74 5.57 18.82
N VAL A 65 -18.32 4.54 19.55
CA VAL A 65 -17.58 4.70 20.82
C VAL A 65 -16.22 5.34 20.58
N ILE A 66 -15.47 4.89 19.56
CA ILE A 66 -14.16 5.46 19.19
C ILE A 66 -14.32 6.91 18.72
N GLU A 67 -15.28 7.19 17.84
CA GLU A 67 -15.58 8.54 17.36
C GLU A 67 -15.93 9.50 18.50
N ASN A 68 -16.76 9.05 19.46
CA ASN A 68 -17.17 9.82 20.62
C ASN A 68 -16.03 10.04 21.62
N HIS A 69 -15.11 9.08 21.78
CA HIS A 69 -13.91 9.25 22.59
C HIS A 69 -12.97 10.29 21.97
N GLN A 70 -12.63 10.14 20.69
CA GLN A 70 -11.79 11.07 19.93
C GLN A 70 -12.37 12.50 19.85
N ALA A 71 -13.70 12.65 19.89
CA ALA A 71 -14.35 13.96 19.90
C ALA A 71 -14.33 14.64 21.28
N ASN A 72 -14.55 13.89 22.38
CA ASN A 72 -14.78 14.47 23.71
C ASN A 72 -13.58 14.34 24.67
N HIS A 73 -12.68 13.39 24.44
CA HIS A 73 -11.55 13.05 25.32
C HIS A 73 -10.22 13.04 24.54
N HIS A 74 -10.02 14.01 23.64
CA HIS A 74 -8.88 14.10 22.73
C HIS A 74 -7.48 14.10 23.39
N GLU A 75 -7.37 14.47 24.66
CA GLU A 75 -6.12 14.39 25.46
C GLU A 75 -5.85 12.98 26.03
N LYS A 76 -6.83 12.07 25.96
CA LYS A 76 -6.75 10.69 26.47
C LYS A 76 -6.43 9.72 25.36
N ARG A 77 -5.92 8.54 25.71
CA ARG A 77 -5.43 7.57 24.74
C ARG A 77 -6.52 6.64 24.23
N THR A 78 -6.33 6.17 23.00
CA THR A 78 -7.09 5.08 22.39
C THR A 78 -6.14 3.89 22.21
N ILE A 79 -6.20 2.91 23.11
CA ILE A 79 -5.31 1.74 23.18
C ILE A 79 -5.96 0.56 22.46
N ILE A 80 -5.34 0.09 21.38
CA ILE A 80 -5.90 -0.89 20.46
C ILE A 80 -5.07 -2.18 20.47
N PHE A 81 -5.70 -3.27 20.92
CA PHE A 81 -5.19 -4.63 20.82
C PHE A 81 -5.59 -5.28 19.48
N PRO A 82 -4.74 -6.15 18.90
CA PRO A 82 -5.03 -6.80 17.63
C PRO A 82 -6.23 -7.74 17.78
N SER A 83 -7.06 -7.87 16.75
CA SER A 83 -8.30 -8.66 16.80
C SER A 83 -8.05 -10.15 17.10
N SER A 84 -6.88 -10.67 16.72
CA SER A 84 -6.42 -12.03 17.06
C SER A 84 -5.84 -12.20 18.47
N PHE A 85 -5.74 -11.14 19.28
CA PHE A 85 -5.14 -11.20 20.62
C PHE A 85 -5.85 -12.23 21.52
N PRO A 86 -5.11 -13.12 22.23
CA PRO A 86 -5.70 -14.31 22.86
C PRO A 86 -6.59 -14.01 24.06
N LEU A 87 -6.36 -12.91 24.77
CA LEU A 87 -7.11 -12.55 25.99
C LEU A 87 -8.45 -11.88 25.69
N SER A 88 -9.37 -11.93 26.65
CA SER A 88 -10.66 -11.24 26.59
C SER A 88 -10.54 -9.75 26.96
N ASN A 89 -11.56 -8.96 26.62
CA ASN A 89 -11.59 -7.51 26.90
C ASN A 89 -11.49 -7.13 28.40
N ARG A 90 -11.65 -8.07 29.32
CA ARG A 90 -11.40 -7.83 30.76
C ARG A 90 -9.94 -8.05 31.14
N GLU A 91 -9.33 -9.08 30.58
CA GLU A 91 -7.95 -9.49 30.87
C GLU A 91 -6.92 -8.60 30.16
N ILE A 92 -7.28 -7.94 29.04
CA ILE A 92 -6.36 -7.01 28.37
C ILE A 92 -6.00 -5.79 29.23
N VAL A 93 -6.86 -5.39 30.17
CA VAL A 93 -6.58 -4.28 31.09
C VAL A 93 -5.50 -4.67 32.09
N ASP A 94 -5.65 -5.85 32.71
CA ASP A 94 -4.69 -6.38 33.68
C ASP A 94 -3.32 -6.60 33.01
N MET A 95 -3.29 -7.19 31.81
CA MET A 95 -2.06 -7.45 31.05
C MET A 95 -1.39 -6.16 30.55
N TYR A 96 -2.15 -5.14 30.15
CA TYR A 96 -1.60 -3.82 29.82
C TYR A 96 -0.91 -3.16 31.02
N VAL A 97 -1.54 -3.19 32.20
CA VAL A 97 -1.03 -2.52 33.41
C VAL A 97 0.05 -3.32 34.13
N HIS A 98 0.02 -4.66 34.08
CA HIS A 98 0.90 -5.52 34.88
C HIS A 98 1.95 -6.29 34.07
N ASP A 99 1.67 -6.68 32.82
CA ASP A 99 2.63 -7.44 32.01
C ASP A 99 3.43 -6.52 31.06
N LEU A 100 2.82 -5.44 30.57
CA LEU A 100 3.51 -4.39 29.80
C LEU A 100 4.05 -3.24 30.67
N GLU A 101 3.70 -3.22 31.97
CA GLU A 101 4.07 -2.19 32.96
C GLU A 101 3.61 -0.75 32.59
N GLU A 102 2.58 -0.62 31.76
CA GLU A 102 2.08 0.68 31.29
C GLU A 102 1.07 1.31 32.26
N ALA A 103 1.14 2.63 32.43
CA ALA A 103 0.12 3.37 33.18
C ALA A 103 -1.20 3.42 32.37
N LEU A 104 -2.35 3.43 33.04
CA LEU A 104 -3.67 3.58 32.40
C LEU A 104 -4.49 4.66 33.13
N ASP A 105 -4.99 5.65 32.40
CA ASP A 105 -5.91 6.65 32.93
C ASP A 105 -7.36 6.12 32.88
N PRO A 106 -8.23 6.39 33.88
CA PRO A 106 -9.61 5.94 33.88
C PRO A 106 -10.47 6.41 32.69
N GLU A 107 -10.04 7.43 31.96
CA GLU A 107 -10.69 7.97 30.76
C GLU A 107 -10.02 7.51 29.45
N ASP A 108 -8.97 6.68 29.50
CA ASP A 108 -8.39 6.03 28.32
C ASP A 108 -9.36 4.96 27.75
N LEU A 109 -9.48 4.90 26.43
CA LEU A 109 -10.28 3.90 25.74
C LEU A 109 -9.41 2.71 25.35
N ILE A 110 -9.53 1.59 26.07
CA ILE A 110 -8.80 0.34 25.84
C ILE A 110 -9.72 -0.76 25.29
N PHE A 111 -9.37 -1.36 24.15
CA PHE A 111 -10.16 -2.42 23.53
C PHE A 111 -9.36 -3.36 22.62
N LYS A 112 -9.93 -4.53 22.34
CA LYS A 112 -9.52 -5.40 21.23
C LYS A 112 -10.31 -5.05 19.98
N ASN A 113 -9.62 -4.80 18.87
CA ASN A 113 -10.26 -4.41 17.62
C ASN A 113 -11.30 -5.44 17.15
N LYS A 114 -12.45 -4.95 16.70
CA LYS A 114 -13.51 -5.72 16.02
C LYS A 114 -13.76 -5.30 14.58
N LEU A 115 -13.18 -4.17 14.14
CA LEU A 115 -13.50 -3.55 12.87
C LEU A 115 -12.80 -4.26 11.70
N SER A 116 -13.58 -4.67 10.71
CA SER A 116 -13.11 -4.98 9.36
C SER A 116 -13.00 -3.71 8.52
N HIS A 117 -12.25 -3.78 7.41
CA HIS A 117 -12.27 -2.74 6.37
C HIS A 117 -13.71 -2.55 5.84
N ARG A 118 -14.05 -1.30 5.48
CA ARG A 118 -15.18 -0.95 4.61
C ARG A 118 -14.81 0.26 3.77
N LEU A 119 -15.57 0.54 2.72
CA LEU A 119 -15.50 1.82 2.03
C LEU A 119 -16.07 2.96 2.91
N PRO A 120 -15.51 4.18 2.83
CA PRO A 120 -16.14 5.38 3.36
C PRO A 120 -17.53 5.61 2.75
N ASN A 121 -18.47 6.10 3.56
CA ASN A 121 -19.89 6.19 3.18
C ASN A 121 -20.19 7.23 2.08
N ASP A 122 -19.38 8.29 1.98
CA ASP A 122 -19.67 9.49 1.17
C ASP A 122 -18.80 9.62 -0.10
N LEU A 123 -18.41 8.49 -0.72
CA LEU A 123 -17.59 8.50 -1.93
C LEU A 123 -18.42 8.86 -3.19
N SER A 124 -18.10 10.00 -3.80
CA SER A 124 -18.64 10.42 -5.10
C SER A 124 -17.69 10.03 -6.23
N PHE A 125 -18.14 9.11 -7.09
CA PHE A 125 -17.37 8.60 -8.23
C PHE A 125 -17.70 9.33 -9.53
N SER A 126 -16.68 9.53 -10.37
CA SER A 126 -16.78 10.12 -11.71
C SER A 126 -16.16 9.19 -12.74
N LYS A 127 -16.79 9.02 -13.90
CA LYS A 127 -16.29 8.12 -14.96
C LYS A 127 -15.02 8.68 -15.62
N GLN A 128 -14.00 7.85 -15.75
CA GLN A 128 -12.69 8.17 -16.32
C GLN A 128 -12.32 7.15 -17.42
N GLU A 129 -11.71 7.61 -18.52
CA GLU A 129 -11.14 6.73 -19.55
C GLU A 129 -9.61 6.67 -19.42
N MET A 130 -9.03 5.48 -19.64
CA MET A 130 -7.58 5.30 -19.79
C MET A 130 -7.28 4.57 -21.10
N GLU A 131 -6.29 5.09 -21.85
CA GLU A 131 -5.76 4.43 -23.05
C GLU A 131 -4.60 3.51 -22.66
N LEU A 132 -4.72 2.21 -22.92
CA LEU A 132 -3.76 1.16 -22.61
C LEU A 132 -3.10 0.62 -23.89
N PHE A 133 -1.78 0.50 -23.86
CA PHE A 133 -0.98 -0.13 -24.92
C PHE A 133 -0.58 -1.54 -24.49
N SER A 134 -0.97 -2.55 -25.26
CA SER A 134 -0.71 -3.96 -24.96
C SER A 134 0.59 -4.47 -25.58
N SER A 135 1.28 -5.40 -24.91
CA SER A 135 2.42 -6.14 -25.48
C SER A 135 2.04 -7.40 -26.27
N ASN A 136 0.74 -7.66 -26.51
CA ASN A 136 0.28 -8.94 -27.04
C ASN A 136 0.34 -9.02 -28.58
N SER A 137 1.37 -8.44 -29.19
CA SER A 137 1.74 -8.69 -30.59
C SER A 137 3.26 -8.68 -30.75
N GLU A 138 3.75 -9.29 -31.82
CA GLU A 138 5.16 -9.18 -32.23
C GLU A 138 5.45 -7.92 -33.07
N SER A 139 4.51 -6.98 -33.18
CA SER A 139 4.78 -5.72 -33.88
C SER A 139 5.86 -4.93 -33.14
N LEU A 140 7.00 -4.74 -33.83
CA LEU A 140 8.21 -4.09 -33.30
C LEU A 140 8.24 -2.57 -33.57
N ASP A 141 7.19 -2.01 -34.16
CA ASP A 141 7.22 -0.67 -34.75
C ASP A 141 6.34 0.35 -33.99
N GLU A 142 6.97 1.46 -33.57
CA GLU A 142 6.33 2.58 -32.89
C GLU A 142 5.40 3.40 -33.81
N ASP A 143 5.43 3.18 -35.12
CA ASP A 143 4.47 3.80 -36.05
C ASP A 143 3.10 3.12 -36.03
N HIS A 144 3.00 1.90 -35.49
CA HIS A 144 1.77 1.10 -35.42
C HIS A 144 1.13 1.08 -34.01
N CYS A 145 1.40 2.08 -33.17
CA CYS A 145 0.84 2.18 -31.81
C CYS A 145 -0.69 2.10 -31.72
N GLY A 146 -1.42 2.44 -32.79
CA GLY A 146 -2.89 2.33 -32.84
C GLY A 146 -3.38 0.88 -32.72
N ASP A 147 -2.65 -0.09 -33.27
CA ASP A 147 -3.03 -1.51 -33.24
C ASP A 147 -2.80 -2.15 -31.86
N LEU A 148 -1.94 -1.52 -31.05
CA LEU A 148 -1.67 -1.92 -29.67
C LEU A 148 -2.59 -1.24 -28.66
N SER A 149 -3.28 -0.16 -29.07
CA SER A 149 -4.11 0.69 -28.22
C SER A 149 -5.47 0.06 -27.94
N SER A 150 -5.94 0.26 -26.71
CA SER A 150 -7.27 -0.11 -26.24
C SER A 150 -7.71 0.90 -25.17
N LYS A 151 -9.02 1.09 -24.99
CA LYS A 151 -9.54 1.93 -23.91
C LYS A 151 -10.18 1.07 -22.84
N ILE A 152 -9.92 1.43 -21.58
CA ILE A 152 -10.72 0.98 -20.43
C ILE A 152 -11.45 2.16 -19.80
N SER A 153 -12.58 1.86 -19.18
CA SER A 153 -13.33 2.79 -18.35
C SER A 153 -13.21 2.34 -16.90
N VAL A 154 -12.90 3.28 -16.02
CA VAL A 154 -12.96 3.12 -14.56
C VAL A 154 -13.78 4.29 -14.00
N GLU A 155 -14.01 4.31 -12.69
CA GLU A 155 -14.51 5.51 -12.01
C GLU A 155 -13.53 5.93 -10.91
N ALA A 156 -13.45 7.23 -10.66
CA ALA A 156 -12.52 7.81 -9.70
C ALA A 156 -13.19 8.89 -8.84
N THR A 157 -12.80 8.98 -7.57
CA THR A 157 -13.21 10.07 -6.67
C THR A 157 -12.30 11.29 -6.84
N PRO A 158 -12.73 12.49 -6.42
CA PRO A 158 -11.82 13.60 -6.16
C PRO A 158 -10.72 13.22 -5.15
N ALA A 159 -9.62 13.97 -5.17
CA ALA A 159 -8.50 13.80 -4.24
C ALA A 159 -8.86 14.36 -2.85
N MET A 160 -8.92 13.47 -1.85
CA MET A 160 -9.21 13.81 -0.46
C MET A 160 -7.91 14.10 0.29
N ASN A 161 -7.70 15.35 0.70
CA ASN A 161 -6.50 15.74 1.42
C ASN A 161 -6.46 15.10 2.83
N LYS A 162 -5.25 14.68 3.23
CA LYS A 162 -4.92 14.04 4.52
C LYS A 162 -3.64 14.61 5.13
N ASN A 163 -3.32 15.87 4.81
CA ASN A 163 -2.25 16.58 5.51
C ASN A 163 -2.62 16.82 6.98
N ALA A 164 -1.63 16.70 7.86
CA ALA A 164 -1.73 16.99 9.28
C ALA A 164 -1.71 18.51 9.54
N ASP A 165 -2.22 18.91 10.71
CA ASP A 165 -1.94 20.23 11.28
C ASP A 165 -0.45 20.33 11.67
N LEU A 166 0.37 20.84 10.74
CA LEU A 166 1.81 20.99 10.95
C LEU A 166 2.15 21.82 12.20
N ARG A 167 1.32 22.80 12.57
CA ARG A 167 1.54 23.63 13.75
C ARG A 167 1.36 22.81 15.03
N LYS A 168 0.30 22.00 15.11
CA LYS A 168 0.08 21.03 16.20
C LYS A 168 1.21 20.00 16.28
N VAL A 169 1.57 19.39 15.15
CA VAL A 169 2.59 18.34 15.07
C VAL A 169 3.98 18.82 15.49
N LEU A 170 4.41 19.97 14.96
CA LEU A 170 5.72 20.54 15.27
C LEU A 170 5.78 21.15 16.68
N THR A 171 4.66 21.66 17.20
CA THR A 171 4.56 22.04 18.62
C THR A 171 4.82 20.82 19.50
N ARG A 172 4.08 19.71 19.29
CA ARG A 172 4.26 18.45 20.03
C ARG A 172 5.71 17.95 19.97
N PHE A 173 6.29 17.86 18.78
CA PHE A 173 7.68 17.40 18.62
C PHE A 173 8.71 18.25 19.37
N MET A 174 8.47 19.57 19.46
CA MET A 174 9.31 20.49 20.25
C MET A 174 9.05 20.38 21.77
N THR A 175 7.79 20.25 22.21
CA THR A 175 7.42 20.19 23.64
C THR A 175 7.78 18.87 24.29
N ASP A 176 7.61 17.76 23.56
CA ASP A 176 7.97 16.41 24.02
C ASP A 176 9.48 16.30 24.28
N ASN A 177 10.28 17.15 23.61
CA ASN A 177 11.72 17.32 23.81
C ASN A 177 12.50 15.98 23.82
N GLY A 178 12.06 15.04 22.99
CA GLY A 178 12.62 13.69 22.91
C GLY A 178 14.07 13.67 22.43
N THR A 179 14.74 12.54 22.61
CA THR A 179 16.14 12.34 22.18
C THR A 179 16.30 12.57 20.67
N TYR A 180 15.35 12.11 19.85
CA TYR A 180 15.34 12.31 18.40
C TYR A 180 15.11 13.78 17.98
N TYR A 181 14.26 14.53 18.71
CA TYR A 181 14.12 15.98 18.51
C TYR A 181 15.46 16.68 18.80
N ASN A 182 16.11 16.35 19.92
CA ASN A 182 17.38 16.97 20.31
C ASN A 182 18.53 16.65 19.34
N GLU A 183 18.57 15.44 18.76
CA GLU A 183 19.52 15.11 17.69
C GLU A 183 19.32 16.02 16.45
N LEU A 184 18.08 16.28 16.06
CA LEU A 184 17.75 16.91 14.78
C LEU A 184 17.51 18.42 14.83
N LYS A 185 17.29 18.99 16.02
CA LYS A 185 17.09 20.44 16.25
C LYS A 185 18.09 21.35 15.51
N PRO A 186 19.40 21.04 15.36
CA PRO A 186 20.32 21.86 14.59
C PRO A 186 19.96 22.07 13.11
N PHE A 187 19.12 21.20 12.53
CA PHE A 187 18.68 21.30 11.13
C PHE A 187 17.44 22.18 10.93
N PHE A 188 16.79 22.66 11.99
CA PHE A 188 15.64 23.56 11.95
C PHE A 188 15.67 24.52 13.18
N PRO A 189 16.70 25.38 13.28
CA PRO A 189 16.96 26.17 14.48
C PRO A 189 15.87 27.23 14.78
N ASP A 190 15.15 27.68 13.75
CA ASP A 190 14.16 28.74 13.85
C ASP A 190 12.74 28.25 14.23
N LEU A 191 12.52 26.94 14.44
CA LEU A 191 11.19 26.37 14.69
C LEU A 191 10.40 27.06 15.82
N GLU A 192 11.05 27.40 16.94
CA GLU A 192 10.39 28.11 18.05
C GLU A 192 9.94 29.53 17.65
N LYS A 193 10.68 30.17 16.74
CA LYS A 193 10.32 31.47 16.18
C LYS A 193 9.16 31.30 15.19
N GLU A 194 9.22 30.33 14.29
CA GLU A 194 8.18 30.04 13.29
C GLU A 194 6.82 29.72 13.93
N LEU A 195 6.81 28.97 15.04
CA LEU A 195 5.59 28.66 15.81
C LEU A 195 4.98 29.87 16.52
N ARG A 196 5.80 30.88 16.87
CA ARG A 196 5.37 32.12 17.53
C ARG A 196 4.95 33.22 16.55
N GLU A 197 5.64 33.30 15.40
CA GLU A 197 5.36 34.29 14.33
C GLU A 197 4.30 33.79 13.33
N ASP A 198 3.84 32.55 13.47
CA ASP A 198 2.85 31.87 12.62
C ASP A 198 3.31 31.82 11.15
N THR A 199 4.49 31.24 10.94
CA THR A 199 5.15 31.15 9.61
C THR A 199 5.56 29.73 9.23
N ILE A 200 4.92 28.71 9.83
CA ILE A 200 5.22 27.29 9.58
C ILE A 200 4.98 26.92 8.12
N ASP A 201 3.92 27.44 7.51
CA ASP A 201 3.52 27.29 6.10
C ASP A 201 4.60 27.71 5.07
N LYS A 202 5.53 28.58 5.46
CA LYS A 202 6.61 29.09 4.60
C LYS A 202 7.86 28.21 4.60
N HIS A 203 7.99 27.34 5.60
CA HIS A 203 9.20 26.55 5.85
C HIS A 203 8.95 25.05 5.90
N TRP A 204 7.75 24.62 6.30
CA TRP A 204 7.39 23.24 6.50
C TRP A 204 6.31 22.79 5.52
N TYR A 205 6.54 21.65 4.88
CA TYR A 205 5.61 21.03 3.94
C TYR A 205 5.45 19.55 4.26
N GLN A 206 4.28 18.99 3.97
CA GLN A 206 4.05 17.55 4.08
C GLN A 206 3.62 16.97 2.73
N LEU A 207 4.31 15.91 2.32
CA LEU A 207 4.20 15.32 0.98
C LEU A 207 4.52 13.83 1.00
N ILE A 208 4.20 13.13 -0.10
CA ILE A 208 4.52 11.71 -0.33
C ILE A 208 4.03 10.85 0.82
N GLY A 209 2.71 10.84 1.01
CA GLY A 209 2.03 9.90 1.88
C GLY A 209 1.80 8.58 1.17
N SER A 210 2.07 7.47 1.85
CA SER A 210 1.84 6.07 1.44
C SER A 210 1.19 5.38 2.65
N SER A 211 0.29 4.41 2.45
CA SER A 211 -0.47 3.82 3.56
C SER A 211 -0.74 2.33 3.34
N VAL A 212 -1.03 1.60 4.43
CA VAL A 212 -1.55 0.23 4.45
C VAL A 212 -2.72 0.13 5.43
N TRP A 213 -3.69 -0.74 5.14
CA TRP A 213 -4.73 -1.13 6.08
C TRP A 213 -4.24 -2.17 7.08
N LEU A 214 -4.17 -1.82 8.37
CA LEU A 214 -3.80 -2.73 9.45
C LEU A 214 -5.01 -3.55 9.92
N LYS A 215 -5.31 -4.65 9.22
CA LYS A 215 -6.50 -5.51 9.48
C LYS A 215 -6.66 -5.95 10.94
N GLN A 216 -5.55 -6.23 11.63
CA GLN A 216 -5.59 -6.60 13.04
C GLN A 216 -6.09 -5.46 13.95
N TYR A 217 -5.83 -4.19 13.59
CA TYR A 217 -6.09 -3.02 14.46
C TYR A 217 -7.26 -2.15 13.99
N GLY A 218 -7.78 -2.35 12.77
CA GLY A 218 -8.95 -1.62 12.28
C GLY A 218 -8.65 -0.18 11.86
N VAL A 219 -7.40 0.11 11.48
CA VAL A 219 -6.92 1.45 11.10
C VAL A 219 -6.07 1.42 9.84
N HIS A 220 -6.07 2.53 9.09
CA HIS A 220 -5.06 2.80 8.08
C HIS A 220 -3.82 3.39 8.75
N LEU A 221 -2.65 2.76 8.60
CA LEU A 221 -1.36 3.38 8.96
C LEU A 221 -0.80 4.08 7.73
N MET A 222 -0.45 5.35 7.87
CA MET A 222 0.14 6.18 6.80
C MET A 222 1.53 6.65 7.21
N VAL A 223 2.50 6.46 6.32
CA VAL A 223 3.80 7.14 6.36
C VAL A 223 3.77 8.34 5.42
N SER A 224 4.34 9.46 5.83
CA SER A 224 4.55 10.63 4.98
C SER A 224 5.87 11.32 5.29
N ARG A 225 6.27 12.29 4.47
CA ARG A 225 7.41 13.16 4.74
C ARG A 225 6.91 14.50 5.26
N ILE A 226 7.43 14.95 6.40
CA ILE A 226 7.38 16.36 6.80
C ILE A 226 8.78 16.92 6.57
N VAL A 227 8.89 17.94 5.72
CA VAL A 227 10.18 18.50 5.29
C VAL A 227 10.36 19.91 5.81
N TYR A 228 11.58 20.23 6.25
CA TYR A 228 12.02 21.60 6.54
C TYR A 228 12.75 22.18 5.34
N THR A 229 12.46 23.44 5.02
CA THR A 229 12.98 24.16 3.85
C THR A 229 13.51 25.54 4.23
N VAL A 230 14.58 25.96 3.55
CA VAL A 230 15.26 27.24 3.87
C VAL A 230 14.53 28.44 3.28
N LYS A 231 13.78 28.24 2.18
CA LYS A 231 13.21 29.34 1.39
C LYS A 231 11.84 29.02 0.79
N ASP A 232 11.72 27.85 0.18
CA ASP A 232 10.51 27.37 -0.51
C ASP A 232 10.53 25.83 -0.61
N GLN A 233 9.39 25.23 -0.96
CA GLN A 233 9.20 23.77 -1.08
C GLN A 233 10.24 23.05 -1.97
N GLY A 234 10.91 23.75 -2.89
CA GLY A 234 11.98 23.19 -3.72
C GLY A 234 13.35 23.11 -3.04
N THR A 235 13.50 23.66 -1.82
CA THR A 235 14.76 23.84 -1.10
C THR A 235 14.82 23.05 0.22
N VAL A 236 14.48 21.75 0.15
CA VAL A 236 14.47 20.86 1.33
C VAL A 236 15.87 20.68 1.91
N GLN A 237 15.99 20.97 3.21
CA GLN A 237 17.19 20.79 4.01
C GLN A 237 17.14 19.48 4.82
N TYR A 238 16.00 19.17 5.44
CA TYR A 238 15.80 17.93 6.18
C TYR A 238 14.41 17.33 5.91
N SER A 239 14.33 16.00 5.90
CA SER A 239 13.11 15.24 5.68
C SER A 239 12.86 14.26 6.83
N LEU A 240 11.82 14.52 7.61
CA LEU A 240 11.38 13.69 8.73
C LEU A 240 10.31 12.71 8.24
N THR A 241 10.39 11.46 8.71
CA THR A 241 9.35 10.44 8.48
C THR A 241 8.27 10.60 9.54
N TYR A 242 7.04 10.90 9.11
CA TYR A 242 5.89 11.10 9.99
C TYR A 242 4.87 9.97 9.79
N LEU A 243 4.36 9.44 10.90
CA LEU A 243 3.40 8.33 10.95
C LEU A 243 2.07 8.83 11.49
N GLN A 244 0.99 8.61 10.75
CA GLN A 244 -0.39 8.92 11.12
C GLN A 244 -1.24 7.66 11.07
N VAL A 245 -2.27 7.60 11.91
CA VAL A 245 -3.29 6.55 11.85
C VAL A 245 -4.66 7.17 11.58
N PHE A 246 -5.44 6.50 10.74
CA PHE A 246 -6.79 6.92 10.36
C PHE A 246 -7.79 5.79 10.59
N ASP A 247 -9.03 6.15 10.89
CA ASP A 247 -10.15 5.20 10.86
C ASP A 247 -10.54 4.80 9.42
N ARG A 248 -11.59 3.97 9.31
CA ARG A 248 -12.14 3.47 8.04
C ARG A 248 -12.71 4.56 7.12
N ASN A 249 -13.00 5.73 7.68
CA ASN A 249 -13.56 6.88 6.96
C ASN A 249 -12.47 7.92 6.64
N TRP A 250 -11.19 7.56 6.83
CA TRP A 250 -10.02 8.44 6.71
C TRP A 250 -10.08 9.68 7.60
N LYS A 251 -10.66 9.58 8.79
CA LYS A 251 -10.50 10.57 9.86
C LYS A 251 -9.24 10.24 10.65
N GLU A 252 -8.36 11.22 10.85
CA GLU A 252 -7.16 11.04 11.65
C GLU A 252 -7.54 10.77 13.12
N LEU A 253 -6.87 9.81 13.73
CA LEU A 253 -7.02 9.46 15.13
C LEU A 253 -5.77 9.96 15.89
N ASP A 254 -5.97 10.71 16.97
CA ASP A 254 -4.89 11.24 17.80
C ASP A 254 -4.74 10.42 19.10
N ASN A 255 -3.54 10.45 19.67
CA ASN A 255 -3.18 9.72 20.90
C ASN A 255 -3.59 8.23 20.87
N VAL A 256 -3.40 7.59 19.71
CA VAL A 256 -3.62 6.15 19.53
C VAL A 256 -2.39 5.38 19.97
N GLU A 257 -2.58 4.24 20.60
CA GLU A 257 -1.51 3.33 20.99
C GLU A 257 -1.84 1.93 20.48
N LEU A 258 -0.98 1.36 19.64
CA LEU A 258 -1.16 0.00 19.12
C LEU A 258 -0.32 -0.96 19.96
N VAL A 259 -0.93 -2.05 20.45
CA VAL A 259 -0.20 -3.10 21.16
C VAL A 259 0.23 -4.18 20.17
N ILE A 260 1.50 -4.16 19.81
CA ILE A 260 2.07 -4.90 18.68
C ILE A 260 2.93 -6.10 19.12
N PRO A 261 2.98 -7.19 18.33
CA PRO A 261 3.89 -8.29 18.61
C PRO A 261 5.36 -7.89 18.36
N THR A 262 6.27 -8.47 19.13
CA THR A 262 7.73 -8.37 18.93
C THR A 262 8.25 -9.57 18.13
N ASP A 263 9.51 -9.52 17.70
CA ASP A 263 10.19 -10.65 17.08
C ASP A 263 10.61 -11.76 18.06
N GLU A 264 10.40 -11.55 19.36
CA GLU A 264 10.54 -12.56 20.42
C GLU A 264 9.19 -13.22 20.78
N GLY A 265 8.08 -12.79 20.17
CA GLY A 265 6.72 -13.28 20.46
C GLY A 265 6.09 -12.67 21.73
N SER A 266 6.73 -11.66 22.33
CA SER A 266 6.13 -10.79 23.35
C SER A 266 5.33 -9.65 22.69
N PHE A 267 4.80 -8.71 23.49
CA PHE A 267 4.10 -7.53 22.99
C PHE A 267 4.74 -6.24 23.52
N LYS A 268 4.53 -5.13 22.80
CA LYS A 268 4.90 -3.78 23.24
C LYS A 268 3.95 -2.73 22.66
N THR A 269 4.07 -1.51 23.14
CA THR A 269 3.26 -0.36 22.75
C THR A 269 3.95 0.47 21.65
N VAL A 270 3.18 1.05 20.72
CA VAL A 270 3.65 2.07 19.77
C VAL A 270 2.58 3.16 19.61
N SER A 271 2.95 4.40 19.91
CA SER A 271 2.05 5.55 19.88
C SER A 271 2.03 6.28 18.53
N TYR A 272 0.85 6.77 18.17
CA TYR A 272 0.56 7.52 16.94
C TYR A 272 -0.35 8.72 17.24
N PRO A 273 -0.26 9.81 16.43
CA PRO A 273 0.71 10.00 15.36
C PRO A 273 2.09 10.40 15.92
N SER A 274 3.17 10.07 15.20
CA SER A 274 4.54 10.23 15.71
C SER A 274 5.59 10.41 14.61
N PHE A 275 6.71 11.06 14.96
CA PHE A 275 7.90 11.08 14.11
C PHE A 275 8.69 9.79 14.31
N ALA A 276 8.86 9.00 13.25
CA ALA A 276 9.64 7.77 13.32
C ALA A 276 11.13 8.12 13.53
N PRO A 277 11.81 7.55 14.55
CA PRO A 277 13.23 7.79 14.81
C PRO A 277 14.07 7.03 13.77
N MET A 278 14.17 7.58 12.57
CA MET A 278 14.84 6.95 11.44
C MET A 278 16.36 7.15 11.56
N PRO A 279 17.15 6.07 11.55
CA PRO A 279 18.59 6.19 11.49
C PRO A 279 18.96 6.58 10.06
N VAL A 280 19.54 7.77 9.92
CA VAL A 280 20.02 8.34 8.65
C VAL A 280 21.35 9.06 8.90
N TYR A 281 22.23 9.07 7.90
CA TYR A 281 23.43 9.89 7.94
C TYR A 281 23.05 11.38 7.87
N HIS A 282 23.59 12.17 8.78
CA HIS A 282 23.53 13.62 8.73
C HIS A 282 24.77 14.26 9.36
N ASN A 283 24.99 15.56 9.13
CA ASN A 283 26.08 16.30 9.75
C ASN A 283 25.67 17.76 10.00
N ALA A 284 25.40 18.11 11.27
CA ALA A 284 25.00 19.45 11.68
C ALA A 284 26.06 20.54 11.40
N ASN A 285 27.32 20.16 11.19
CA ASN A 285 28.38 21.09 10.81
C ASN A 285 28.46 21.33 9.28
N GLN A 286 27.63 20.66 8.47
CA GLN A 286 27.67 20.71 7.00
C GLN A 286 26.27 20.81 6.38
N ILE A 287 25.45 21.74 6.88
CA ILE A 287 24.03 21.89 6.48
C ILE A 287 23.88 22.54 5.08
N SER A 288 24.71 23.53 4.75
CA SER A 288 24.53 24.37 3.55
C SER A 288 24.50 23.58 2.24
N GLN A 289 23.47 23.82 1.42
CA GLN A 289 23.21 23.17 0.12
C GLN A 289 23.14 21.63 0.17
N ARG A 290 22.80 21.06 1.33
CA ARG A 290 22.63 19.61 1.49
C ARG A 290 21.21 19.25 1.91
N TYR A 291 20.81 18.11 1.39
CA TYR A 291 19.57 17.44 1.75
C TYR A 291 19.91 16.26 2.68
N TYR A 292 19.16 16.14 3.77
CA TYR A 292 19.28 15.06 4.75
C TYR A 292 17.93 14.42 5.05
N GLY A 293 17.95 13.18 5.55
CA GLY A 293 16.73 12.45 5.92
C GLY A 293 16.11 11.60 4.81
N VAL A 294 14.99 10.98 5.16
CA VAL A 294 14.34 9.91 4.38
C VAL A 294 13.67 10.45 3.11
N GLU A 295 13.98 9.87 1.96
CA GLU A 295 13.35 10.18 0.67
C GLU A 295 12.32 9.14 0.28
N ASP A 296 11.17 9.65 -0.15
CA ASP A 296 10.06 8.95 -0.80
C ASP A 296 9.63 7.63 -0.13
N PRO A 297 9.36 7.60 1.19
CA PRO A 297 9.10 6.37 1.95
C PRO A 297 7.79 5.71 1.53
N ARG A 298 7.86 4.40 1.24
CA ARG A 298 6.73 3.57 0.79
C ARG A 298 6.45 2.49 1.81
N ILE A 299 5.26 2.49 2.39
CA ILE A 299 4.87 1.49 3.39
C ILE A 299 4.18 0.31 2.73
N GLN A 300 4.54 -0.90 3.15
CA GLN A 300 3.87 -2.14 2.74
C GLN A 300 3.86 -3.14 3.91
N LEU A 301 2.94 -4.11 3.85
CA LEU A 301 2.86 -5.20 4.82
C LEU A 301 3.65 -6.40 4.33
N ILE A 302 4.39 -7.03 5.25
CA ILE A 302 4.98 -8.35 5.06
C ILE A 302 4.45 -9.31 6.10
N THR A 303 4.27 -10.57 5.72
CA THR A 303 4.12 -11.68 6.67
C THR A 303 5.52 -12.12 7.09
N ASN A 304 5.79 -12.15 8.40
CA ASN A 304 7.07 -12.61 8.93
C ASN A 304 7.08 -14.12 9.25
N SER A 305 8.24 -14.65 9.64
CA SER A 305 8.43 -16.08 9.93
C SER A 305 7.66 -16.60 11.14
N LEU A 306 7.05 -15.72 11.95
CA LEU A 306 6.12 -16.08 13.03
C LEU A 306 4.65 -16.07 12.57
N GLY A 307 4.38 -15.73 11.31
CA GLY A 307 3.03 -15.64 10.74
C GLY A 307 2.30 -14.32 11.06
N HIS A 308 3.00 -13.31 11.58
CA HIS A 308 2.43 -12.00 11.86
C HIS A 308 2.66 -11.04 10.69
N GLU A 309 1.64 -10.23 10.36
CA GLU A 309 1.80 -9.08 9.46
C GLU A 309 2.54 -7.95 10.20
N GLU A 310 3.61 -7.42 9.63
CA GLU A 310 4.30 -6.22 10.14
C GLU A 310 4.52 -5.17 9.02
N PRO A 311 4.40 -3.86 9.34
CA PRO A 311 4.63 -2.79 8.39
C PRO A 311 6.13 -2.47 8.23
N ILE A 312 6.60 -2.57 6.98
CA ILE A 312 7.91 -2.09 6.56
C ILE A 312 7.77 -0.81 5.73
N ILE A 313 8.81 0.02 5.75
CA ILE A 313 8.99 1.11 4.80
C ILE A 313 10.21 0.88 3.91
N LEU A 314 10.05 1.11 2.62
CA LEU A 314 11.14 1.17 1.64
C LEU A 314 11.39 2.62 1.29
N TYR A 315 12.65 3.04 1.37
CA TYR A 315 13.01 4.45 1.17
C TYR A 315 14.39 4.59 0.56
N ASN A 316 14.69 5.79 0.05
CA ASN A 316 16.05 6.16 -0.32
C ASN A 316 16.65 7.12 0.71
N SER A 317 17.95 7.03 0.94
CA SER A 317 18.68 8.01 1.76
C SER A 317 20.08 8.19 1.24
N HIS A 318 20.59 9.41 1.37
CA HIS A 318 22.02 9.66 1.25
C HIS A 318 22.77 9.07 2.45
N HIS A 319 23.94 8.50 2.19
CA HIS A 319 24.89 8.02 3.20
C HIS A 319 26.33 8.10 2.66
N ARG A 320 27.30 7.63 3.44
CA ARG A 320 28.71 7.60 3.09
C ARG A 320 29.35 6.27 3.49
N LYS A 321 30.33 5.84 2.70
CA LYS A 321 31.22 4.72 3.03
C LYS A 321 32.67 5.15 2.79
N ILE A 322 33.61 4.55 3.50
CA ILE A 322 35.05 4.73 3.37
C ILE A 322 35.44 4.25 1.98
N SER A 323 36.12 5.11 1.21
CA SER A 323 36.63 4.76 -0.12
C SER A 323 38.12 4.51 -0.11
N GLU A 324 38.88 5.27 0.68
CA GLU A 324 40.34 5.20 0.76
C GLU A 324 40.79 5.55 2.19
N THR A 325 41.88 4.92 2.62
CA THR A 325 42.59 5.23 3.88
C THR A 325 44.06 5.50 3.55
N GLU A 326 44.51 6.73 3.79
CA GLU A 326 45.89 7.16 3.57
C GLU A 326 46.54 7.38 4.94
N PHE A 327 47.62 6.66 5.24
CA PHE A 327 48.36 6.82 6.50
C PHE A 327 49.62 7.64 6.26
N GLU A 328 49.75 8.77 6.95
CA GLU A 328 50.98 9.59 6.87
C GLU A 328 52.07 9.07 7.82
N ASN A 329 51.66 8.40 8.91
CA ASN A 329 52.53 7.71 9.85
C ASN A 329 51.73 6.65 10.64
N ASP A 330 52.38 5.88 11.53
CA ASP A 330 51.76 4.81 12.34
C ASP A 330 50.66 5.30 13.32
N THR A 331 50.52 6.62 13.50
CA THR A 331 49.58 7.24 14.46
C THR A 331 48.47 8.07 13.82
N GLU A 332 48.63 8.51 12.57
CA GLU A 332 47.74 9.44 11.88
C GLU A 332 47.45 9.02 10.44
N GLY A 333 46.16 9.00 10.08
CA GLY A 333 45.71 8.69 8.73
C GLY A 333 44.44 9.45 8.35
N MET A 334 44.36 9.84 7.09
CA MET A 334 43.19 10.45 6.47
C MET A 334 42.25 9.37 5.92
N VAL A 335 40.99 9.42 6.35
CA VAL A 335 39.92 8.58 5.82
C VAL A 335 39.12 9.39 4.81
N LYS A 336 39.13 8.97 3.54
CA LYS A 336 38.28 9.56 2.50
C LYS A 336 36.96 8.84 2.43
N PHE A 337 35.88 9.61 2.32
CA PHE A 337 34.53 9.10 2.18
C PHE A 337 34.00 9.32 0.77
N ARG A 338 33.30 8.32 0.26
CA ARG A 338 32.44 8.43 -0.92
C ARG A 338 30.98 8.43 -0.51
N THR A 339 30.20 9.33 -1.09
CA THR A 339 28.76 9.43 -0.85
C THR A 339 27.99 8.54 -1.82
N TYR A 340 26.87 8.01 -1.33
CA TYR A 340 25.96 7.14 -2.06
C TYR A 340 24.51 7.54 -1.74
N ARG A 341 23.58 7.04 -2.55
CA ARG A 341 22.15 7.11 -2.29
C ARG A 341 21.58 5.74 -2.64
N SER A 342 21.42 4.90 -1.61
CA SER A 342 20.97 3.50 -1.74
C SER A 342 19.48 3.35 -1.43
N ILE A 343 18.92 2.18 -1.72
CA ILE A 343 17.64 1.72 -1.18
C ILE A 343 17.84 1.18 0.24
N PHE A 344 16.90 1.48 1.14
CA PHE A 344 16.83 0.94 2.49
C PHE A 344 15.44 0.35 2.77
N ILE A 345 15.42 -0.73 3.54
CA ILE A 345 14.22 -1.27 4.19
C ILE A 345 14.29 -0.91 5.69
N GLY A 346 13.17 -0.49 6.27
CA GLY A 346 13.02 -0.23 7.70
C GLY A 346 11.75 -0.87 8.26
N TRP A 347 11.83 -1.53 9.41
CA TRP A 347 10.71 -2.21 10.05
C TRP A 347 10.10 -1.32 11.12
N LEU A 348 8.92 -0.73 10.89
CA LEU A 348 8.37 0.30 11.79
C LEU A 348 8.10 -0.20 13.21
N TRP A 349 8.00 -1.51 13.40
CA TRP A 349 7.76 -2.16 14.69
C TRP A 349 9.01 -2.76 15.34
N ARG A 350 10.17 -2.75 14.66
CA ARG A 350 11.43 -3.27 15.21
C ARG A 350 12.41 -2.12 15.46
N THR A 351 13.20 -2.22 16.52
CA THR A 351 14.19 -1.20 16.89
C THR A 351 15.63 -1.70 16.76
N GLN A 352 16.55 -0.76 16.67
CA GLN A 352 18.00 -0.97 16.76
C GLN A 352 18.61 0.10 17.67
N ARG A 353 19.80 -0.16 18.23
CA ARG A 353 20.56 0.83 18.99
C ARG A 353 21.67 1.45 18.14
N GLY A 354 21.75 2.78 18.16
CA GLY A 354 22.71 3.53 17.35
C GLY A 354 22.56 3.34 15.84
N LYS A 355 23.59 3.75 15.10
CA LYS A 355 23.61 3.83 13.62
C LYS A 355 24.78 3.07 12.98
N SER A 356 25.27 2.02 13.64
CA SER A 356 26.46 1.24 13.24
C SER A 356 26.32 0.47 11.93
N ASN A 357 25.10 0.18 11.49
CA ASN A 357 24.78 -0.36 10.15
C ASN A 357 24.94 0.69 9.03
N LEU A 358 24.93 1.98 9.37
CA LEU A 358 25.03 3.09 8.41
C LEU A 358 26.43 3.70 8.40
N GLU A 359 26.93 4.12 9.56
CA GLU A 359 28.25 4.75 9.70
C GLU A 359 29.35 3.71 9.94
N GLU A 360 30.37 3.71 9.08
CA GLU A 360 31.52 2.78 9.19
C GLU A 360 32.60 3.22 10.18
N LEU A 361 32.60 4.49 10.60
CA LEU A 361 33.46 4.94 11.71
C LEU A 361 32.69 4.87 13.03
N PRO A 362 33.34 4.43 14.14
CA PRO A 362 32.74 4.49 15.46
C PRO A 362 32.26 5.90 15.80
N ILE A 363 30.95 6.03 16.06
CA ILE A 363 30.37 7.27 16.56
C ILE A 363 30.89 7.46 17.98
N LYS A 364 31.69 8.52 18.20
CA LYS A 364 32.28 8.82 19.53
C LYS A 364 31.25 9.33 20.54
N ASP A 365 30.07 9.70 20.07
CA ASP A 365 28.96 10.13 20.91
C ASP A 365 28.24 8.91 21.52
N GLN A 366 28.40 8.74 22.84
CA GLN A 366 27.77 7.67 23.59
C GLN A 366 26.24 7.80 23.63
N GLN A 367 25.69 9.02 23.57
CA GLN A 367 24.25 9.26 23.54
C GLN A 367 23.65 8.68 22.26
N ILE A 368 24.23 9.00 21.10
CA ILE A 368 23.78 8.46 19.80
C ILE A 368 23.87 6.92 19.77
N ASN A 369 24.91 6.33 20.36
CA ASN A 369 25.06 4.87 20.45
C ASN A 369 24.02 4.19 21.36
N SER A 370 23.53 4.89 22.39
CA SER A 370 22.49 4.38 23.29
C SER A 370 21.05 4.64 22.82
N MET A 371 20.85 5.59 21.91
CA MET A 371 19.53 5.90 21.35
C MET A 371 18.96 4.74 20.55
N GLU A 372 17.65 4.54 20.69
CA GLU A 372 16.89 3.57 19.91
C GLU A 372 16.30 4.23 18.66
N TYR A 373 16.44 3.53 17.53
CA TYR A 373 15.98 3.94 16.21
C TYR A 373 15.14 2.81 15.61
N ILE A 374 14.35 3.12 14.59
CA ILE A 374 13.76 2.09 13.71
C ILE A 374 14.87 1.20 13.16
N LYS A 375 14.69 -0.13 13.19
CA LYS A 375 15.63 -1.08 12.59
C LYS A 375 15.63 -0.90 11.07
N VAL A 376 16.81 -0.71 10.47
CA VAL A 376 16.96 -0.57 9.01
C VAL A 376 18.07 -1.44 8.43
N LYS A 377 18.04 -1.65 7.12
CA LYS A 377 19.04 -2.41 6.35
C LYS A 377 19.24 -1.77 4.97
N GLU A 378 20.49 -1.63 4.54
CA GLU A 378 20.84 -1.22 3.17
C GLU A 378 20.58 -2.39 2.22
N LEU A 379 19.81 -2.18 1.15
CA LEU A 379 19.63 -3.18 0.10
C LEU A 379 20.72 -3.00 -0.95
N LEU A 380 21.69 -3.91 -0.96
CA LEU A 380 22.85 -3.84 -1.85
C LEU A 380 22.55 -4.47 -3.21
N ARG A 381 22.96 -3.80 -4.29
CA ARG A 381 22.89 -4.39 -5.64
C ARG A 381 23.83 -5.60 -5.79
N PRO A 382 23.63 -6.44 -6.83
CA PRO A 382 24.44 -7.63 -7.06
C PRO A 382 25.93 -7.32 -7.08
N ASN A 383 26.75 -8.27 -6.64
CA ASN A 383 28.21 -8.16 -6.51
C ASN A 383 28.69 -7.06 -5.53
N ASN A 384 27.88 -6.70 -4.52
CA ASN A 384 28.15 -5.61 -3.58
C ASN A 384 28.34 -4.22 -4.25
N GLU A 385 27.80 -4.03 -5.46
CA GLU A 385 27.94 -2.77 -6.17
C GLU A 385 27.14 -1.65 -5.48
N ARG A 386 27.77 -0.51 -5.18
CA ARG A 386 27.07 0.75 -4.88
C ARG A 386 27.22 1.72 -6.05
N LYS A 387 26.11 2.10 -6.68
CA LYS A 387 26.08 3.16 -7.73
C LYS A 387 25.62 4.49 -7.14
N GLY A 388 25.87 5.58 -7.87
CA GLY A 388 25.76 6.93 -7.32
C GLY A 388 24.34 7.35 -6.92
N GLN A 389 23.32 6.88 -7.63
CA GLN A 389 21.93 7.26 -7.36
C GLN A 389 20.96 6.10 -7.62
N GLU A 390 20.38 5.57 -6.55
CA GLU A 390 19.25 4.65 -6.60
C GLU A 390 17.97 5.42 -6.26
N LYS A 391 16.99 5.38 -7.18
CA LYS A 391 15.67 6.01 -7.12
C LYS A 391 14.81 5.42 -8.26
N ASN A 392 13.52 5.77 -8.32
CA ASN A 392 12.63 5.49 -9.45
C ASN A 392 12.32 4.00 -9.70
N TRP A 393 12.53 3.16 -8.67
CA TRP A 393 12.10 1.77 -8.61
C TRP A 393 10.64 1.67 -8.14
N ALA A 394 9.99 0.53 -8.40
CA ALA A 394 8.70 0.17 -7.80
C ALA A 394 8.81 -1.23 -7.17
N MET A 395 8.38 -1.39 -5.92
CA MET A 395 8.45 -2.67 -5.20
C MET A 395 7.23 -3.57 -5.48
N PHE A 396 7.39 -4.88 -5.28
CA PHE A 396 6.32 -5.88 -5.27
C PHE A 396 6.74 -7.17 -4.52
N PHE A 397 5.77 -8.05 -4.24
CA PHE A 397 6.00 -9.37 -3.63
C PHE A 397 5.53 -10.50 -4.55
N ASN A 398 6.17 -11.66 -4.47
CA ASN A 398 5.81 -12.84 -5.25
C ASN A 398 4.86 -13.75 -4.45
N ASN A 399 3.67 -14.05 -4.98
CA ASN A 399 2.64 -14.79 -4.23
C ASN A 399 3.01 -16.28 -4.12
N GLN A 400 3.51 -16.87 -5.21
CA GLN A 400 3.94 -18.27 -5.24
C GLN A 400 5.07 -18.52 -4.22
N GLU A 401 6.03 -17.59 -4.13
CA GLU A 401 7.14 -17.66 -3.18
C GLU A 401 6.67 -17.52 -1.72
N ARG A 402 5.75 -16.58 -1.44
CA ARG A 402 5.12 -16.45 -0.12
C ARG A 402 4.40 -17.73 0.30
N LEU A 403 3.65 -18.36 -0.62
CA LEU A 403 2.99 -19.64 -0.38
C LEU A 403 3.99 -20.79 -0.16
N GLN A 404 5.14 -20.78 -0.85
CA GLN A 404 6.20 -21.78 -0.70
C GLN A 404 6.92 -21.70 0.65
N TYR A 405 7.27 -20.49 1.12
CA TYR A 405 7.98 -20.29 2.39
C TYR A 405 7.05 -20.16 3.60
N GLY A 406 5.77 -19.81 3.39
CA GLY A 406 4.80 -19.47 4.44
C GLY A 406 4.90 -18.04 4.96
N TYR A 407 5.85 -17.25 4.44
CA TYR A 407 6.12 -15.86 4.81
C TYR A 407 6.87 -15.12 3.68
N ASP A 408 6.99 -13.80 3.78
CA ASP A 408 7.76 -12.98 2.83
C ASP A 408 9.26 -13.08 3.14
N ASN A 409 10.00 -13.88 2.37
CA ASN A 409 11.45 -13.97 2.50
C ASN A 409 12.21 -12.98 1.58
N TYR A 410 11.62 -12.62 0.44
CA TYR A 410 12.21 -11.73 -0.56
C TYR A 410 11.27 -10.60 -0.94
N ILE A 411 11.87 -9.44 -1.21
CA ILE A 411 11.22 -8.28 -1.82
C ILE A 411 11.75 -8.09 -3.23
N TYR A 412 10.85 -7.81 -4.17
CA TYR A 412 11.18 -7.59 -5.56
C TYR A 412 11.04 -6.12 -5.94
N PHE A 413 11.83 -5.68 -6.91
CA PHE A 413 11.74 -4.35 -7.48
C PHE A 413 11.72 -4.41 -9.01
N VAL A 414 10.79 -3.70 -9.62
CA VAL A 414 11.01 -3.14 -10.96
C VAL A 414 12.10 -2.06 -10.78
N TYR A 415 13.35 -2.48 -10.95
CA TYR A 415 14.51 -1.59 -10.81
C TYR A 415 14.63 -0.65 -12.02
N GLN A 416 14.18 -1.09 -13.19
CA GLN A 416 14.17 -0.30 -14.41
C GLN A 416 12.95 -0.64 -15.27
N PHE A 417 12.18 0.38 -15.69
CA PHE A 417 10.97 0.21 -16.50
C PHE A 417 11.29 0.10 -17.99
N LYS A 418 12.10 1.02 -18.54
CA LYS A 418 12.57 0.94 -19.94
C LYS A 418 13.69 -0.10 -20.03
N ASN A 419 13.53 -1.12 -20.87
CA ASN A 419 14.37 -2.32 -20.87
C ASN A 419 14.31 -2.98 -19.48
N LEU A 420 13.23 -3.72 -19.25
CA LEU A 420 12.80 -4.20 -17.95
C LEU A 420 13.93 -4.92 -17.19
N LYS A 421 14.19 -4.49 -15.96
CA LYS A 421 15.05 -5.19 -14.99
C LYS A 421 14.31 -5.41 -13.68
N ILE A 422 14.30 -6.66 -13.22
CA ILE A 422 13.74 -7.07 -11.93
C ILE A 422 14.90 -7.43 -10.99
N LEU A 423 14.94 -6.75 -9.85
CA LEU A 423 15.87 -7.02 -8.76
C LEU A 423 15.15 -7.82 -7.66
N LYS A 424 15.76 -8.88 -7.15
CA LYS A 424 15.28 -9.68 -6.01
C LYS A 424 16.20 -9.46 -4.82
N CYS A 425 15.68 -9.08 -3.67
CA CYS A 425 16.44 -8.77 -2.47
C CYS A 425 16.01 -9.62 -1.28
N PRO A 426 16.93 -10.28 -0.54
CA PRO A 426 16.61 -10.93 0.72
C PRO A 426 16.13 -9.90 1.76
N ILE A 427 15.02 -10.19 2.45
CA ILE A 427 14.48 -9.31 3.49
C ILE A 427 15.34 -9.42 4.77
N TYR A 428 15.55 -10.64 5.27
CA TYR A 428 16.18 -10.87 6.57
C TYR A 428 17.70 -11.13 6.50
N GLU A 429 18.19 -11.80 5.46
CA GLU A 429 19.60 -12.21 5.33
C GLU A 429 20.48 -11.05 4.88
N ASP A 430 21.65 -10.83 5.50
CA ASP A 430 22.60 -9.76 5.12
C ASP A 430 23.41 -10.09 3.85
N GLU A 431 22.72 -10.58 2.82
CA GLU A 431 23.26 -10.86 1.49
C GLU A 431 22.83 -9.79 0.46
N PRO A 432 23.64 -9.54 -0.59
CA PRO A 432 23.26 -8.67 -1.69
C PRO A 432 22.05 -9.21 -2.47
N CYS A 433 21.30 -8.29 -3.07
CA CYS A 433 20.26 -8.62 -4.03
C CYS A 433 20.83 -9.33 -5.27
N SER A 434 19.99 -10.07 -5.98
CA SER A 434 20.28 -10.74 -7.26
C SER A 434 19.40 -10.17 -8.38
N TRP A 435 19.83 -10.32 -9.63
CA TRP A 435 18.96 -10.04 -10.79
C TRP A 435 18.06 -11.25 -11.05
N GLU A 436 16.75 -11.06 -10.89
CA GLU A 436 15.72 -12.05 -11.25
C GLU A 436 15.53 -12.07 -12.78
N PHE A 437 15.56 -10.90 -13.40
CA PHE A 437 15.34 -10.75 -14.84
C PHE A 437 16.03 -9.49 -15.38
N GLU A 438 16.68 -9.61 -16.54
CA GLU A 438 17.23 -8.47 -17.28
C GLU A 438 16.90 -8.62 -18.77
N ALA A 439 16.16 -7.67 -19.33
CA ALA A 439 15.85 -7.67 -20.77
C ALA A 439 17.08 -7.42 -21.66
N ASN A 440 18.06 -6.66 -21.16
CA ASN A 440 19.38 -6.44 -21.76
C ASN A 440 20.33 -5.73 -20.77
N GLU A 441 21.59 -5.52 -21.16
CA GLU A 441 22.61 -4.89 -20.31
C GLU A 441 22.39 -3.38 -20.04
N TYR A 442 21.56 -2.69 -20.82
CA TYR A 442 21.41 -1.23 -20.75
C TYR A 442 20.91 -0.75 -19.38
N MET A 443 21.57 0.28 -18.85
CA MET A 443 21.19 0.96 -17.61
C MET A 443 20.84 2.43 -17.90
N GLY A 444 19.62 2.84 -17.55
CA GLY A 444 19.15 4.22 -17.67
C GLY A 444 17.72 4.38 -17.19
N ALA A 445 17.45 5.45 -16.42
CA ALA A 445 16.16 5.66 -15.77
C ALA A 445 14.99 5.87 -16.74
N GLY A 446 15.24 6.31 -17.98
CA GLY A 446 14.18 6.67 -18.94
C GLY A 446 13.28 7.80 -18.44
N GLU A 447 12.09 7.92 -19.05
CA GLU A 447 11.05 8.88 -18.65
C GLU A 447 9.94 8.25 -17.79
N LEU A 448 9.77 6.92 -17.85
CA LEU A 448 8.82 6.15 -17.06
C LEU A 448 9.52 5.59 -15.81
N HIS A 449 9.08 6.00 -14.63
CA HIS A 449 9.68 5.67 -13.33
C HIS A 449 8.68 4.93 -12.43
N GLY A 450 9.18 4.32 -11.36
CA GLY A 450 8.32 3.84 -10.27
C GLY A 450 7.39 4.95 -9.76
N GLY A 451 6.10 4.64 -9.76
CA GLY A 451 5.03 5.44 -9.19
C GLY A 451 4.67 4.84 -7.83
N SER A 452 3.59 4.08 -7.71
CA SER A 452 3.34 3.18 -6.57
C SER A 452 4.20 1.91 -6.65
N GLU A 453 4.11 1.07 -5.61
CA GLU A 453 4.31 -0.38 -5.67
C GLU A 453 3.30 -1.06 -6.62
N LEU A 454 3.53 -2.35 -6.91
CA LEU A 454 2.63 -3.18 -7.71
C LEU A 454 2.02 -4.29 -6.84
N ILE A 455 0.70 -4.34 -6.74
CA ILE A 455 -0.03 -5.35 -5.96
C ILE A 455 -0.28 -6.58 -6.82
N ASN A 456 -0.02 -7.76 -6.26
CA ASN A 456 -0.21 -9.05 -6.92
C ASN A 456 -1.71 -9.38 -7.02
N VAL A 457 -2.18 -9.68 -8.23
CA VAL A 457 -3.59 -9.96 -8.52
C VAL A 457 -4.02 -11.30 -7.94
N ASN A 458 -3.17 -12.33 -8.00
CA ASN A 458 -3.45 -13.64 -7.42
C ASN A 458 -3.73 -13.49 -5.91
N THR A 459 -2.89 -12.75 -5.19
CA THR A 459 -3.09 -12.44 -3.76
C THR A 459 -4.43 -11.76 -3.48
N ILE A 460 -4.87 -10.81 -4.33
CA ILE A 460 -6.18 -10.15 -4.15
C ILE A 460 -7.31 -11.16 -4.36
N LEU A 461 -7.26 -11.95 -5.43
CA LEU A 461 -8.30 -12.92 -5.75
C LEU A 461 -8.43 -14.01 -4.68
N GLU A 462 -7.31 -14.49 -4.14
CA GLU A 462 -7.24 -15.50 -3.07
C GLU A 462 -7.76 -15.00 -1.71
N GLN A 463 -7.89 -13.69 -1.50
CA GLN A 463 -8.41 -13.11 -0.25
C GLN A 463 -9.93 -13.21 -0.10
N TYR A 464 -10.68 -13.45 -1.19
CA TYR A 464 -12.15 -13.41 -1.20
C TYR A 464 -12.76 -14.73 -1.65
N ASN A 465 -13.70 -15.25 -0.86
CA ASN A 465 -14.37 -16.51 -1.13
C ASN A 465 -15.65 -16.31 -1.97
N TYR A 466 -15.48 -15.90 -3.23
CA TYR A 466 -16.56 -15.78 -4.21
C TYR A 466 -16.37 -16.79 -5.36
N PRO A 467 -17.38 -17.60 -5.74
CA PRO A 467 -17.24 -18.62 -6.80
C PRO A 467 -16.78 -18.08 -8.16
N GLU A 468 -17.12 -16.83 -8.48
CA GLU A 468 -16.70 -16.15 -9.70
C GLU A 468 -15.18 -15.89 -9.74
N LEU A 469 -14.54 -15.73 -8.57
CA LEU A 469 -13.09 -15.55 -8.44
C LEU A 469 -12.36 -16.89 -8.43
N GLU A 470 -12.92 -17.94 -7.82
CA GLU A 470 -12.40 -19.31 -7.94
C GLU A 470 -12.28 -19.72 -9.42
N SER A 471 -13.35 -19.52 -10.19
CA SER A 471 -13.35 -19.79 -11.64
C SER A 471 -12.38 -18.90 -12.43
N LEU A 472 -11.98 -17.74 -11.90
CA LEU A 472 -10.96 -16.88 -12.52
C LEU A 472 -9.54 -17.36 -12.19
N LEU A 473 -9.29 -17.75 -10.93
CA LEU A 473 -8.03 -18.33 -10.47
C LEU A 473 -7.68 -19.60 -11.25
N ASP A 474 -8.65 -20.51 -11.44
CA ASP A 474 -8.51 -21.73 -12.24
C ASP A 474 -8.13 -21.47 -13.72
N ARG A 475 -8.34 -20.24 -14.21
CA ARG A 475 -8.01 -19.82 -15.58
C ARG A 475 -6.65 -19.12 -15.68
N ILE A 476 -5.98 -18.84 -14.57
CA ILE A 476 -4.60 -18.31 -14.59
C ILE A 476 -3.66 -19.48 -14.92
N PRO A 477 -2.88 -19.41 -16.02
CA PRO A 477 -1.95 -20.50 -16.35
C PRO A 477 -0.90 -20.73 -15.26
N GLU A 478 -0.49 -21.99 -15.09
CA GLU A 478 0.56 -22.37 -14.14
C GLU A 478 1.85 -21.57 -14.41
N GLY A 479 2.51 -21.10 -13.35
CA GLY A 479 3.69 -20.25 -13.46
C GLY A 479 3.41 -18.80 -13.91
N ARG A 480 2.14 -18.38 -14.02
CA ARG A 480 1.77 -16.98 -14.30
C ARG A 480 1.36 -16.22 -13.04
N GLU A 481 1.88 -15.01 -12.94
CA GLU A 481 1.47 -14.01 -11.95
C GLU A 481 1.33 -12.64 -12.60
N LEU A 482 0.42 -11.83 -12.07
CA LEU A 482 0.13 -10.48 -12.54
C LEU A 482 0.27 -9.50 -11.38
N TRP A 483 0.88 -8.35 -11.62
CA TRP A 483 0.90 -7.23 -10.67
C TRP A 483 0.41 -5.97 -11.34
N ILE A 484 -0.41 -5.20 -10.61
CA ILE A 484 -0.99 -3.95 -11.09
C ILE A 484 -0.57 -2.83 -10.15
N GLY A 485 -0.20 -1.69 -10.72
CA GLY A 485 0.05 -0.46 -9.99
C GLY A 485 0.26 0.70 -10.94
N PHE A 486 0.78 1.81 -10.43
CA PHE A 486 1.05 2.99 -11.22
C PHE A 486 2.55 3.22 -11.34
N ALA A 487 3.03 3.37 -12.56
CA ALA A 487 4.26 4.08 -12.82
C ALA A 487 3.99 5.61 -12.78
N ARG A 488 5.06 6.39 -12.82
CA ARG A 488 5.04 7.84 -13.01
C ARG A 488 5.91 8.19 -14.20
N ALA A 489 5.35 8.69 -15.28
CA ALA A 489 6.16 9.30 -16.33
C ALA A 489 6.39 10.81 -16.10
N VAL A 490 7.56 11.28 -16.51
CA VAL A 490 7.96 12.69 -16.47
C VAL A 490 8.33 13.18 -17.87
N ILE A 491 7.52 14.07 -18.42
CA ILE A 491 7.80 14.71 -19.71
C ILE A 491 8.27 16.14 -19.47
N ARG A 492 9.39 16.53 -20.11
CA ARG A 492 10.01 17.85 -19.94
C ARG A 492 9.65 18.76 -21.11
N LYS A 493 9.51 20.07 -20.85
CA LYS A 493 9.24 21.11 -21.88
C LYS A 493 8.05 20.77 -22.81
N CYS A 494 6.99 20.21 -22.24
CA CYS A 494 5.78 19.82 -22.96
C CYS A 494 4.57 20.45 -22.28
N GLY A 495 3.54 20.79 -23.06
CA GLY A 495 2.33 21.42 -22.55
C GLY A 495 2.61 22.81 -22.01
N CYS A 496 2.43 23.01 -20.71
CA CYS A 496 2.89 24.20 -20.01
C CYS A 496 3.64 23.86 -18.73
N GLY A 497 4.52 24.78 -18.29
CA GLY A 497 5.51 24.52 -17.24
C GLY A 497 6.76 23.78 -17.73
N PRO A 498 7.83 23.72 -16.92
CA PRO A 498 9.10 23.08 -17.30
C PRO A 498 9.04 21.54 -17.33
N LYS A 499 8.14 20.93 -16.55
CA LYS A 499 7.96 19.47 -16.43
C LYS A 499 6.51 19.15 -16.09
N MET A 500 6.00 18.06 -16.64
CA MET A 500 4.71 17.45 -16.27
C MET A 500 4.93 16.04 -15.74
N TYR A 501 4.35 15.74 -14.57
CA TYR A 501 4.31 14.41 -13.96
C TYR A 501 2.86 13.93 -13.85
N ARG A 502 2.60 12.68 -14.24
CA ARG A 502 1.30 12.00 -14.10
C ARG A 502 1.48 10.52 -13.76
N PRO A 503 0.46 9.86 -13.20
CA PRO A 503 0.38 8.40 -13.16
C PRO A 503 0.29 7.79 -14.56
N ASN A 504 0.85 6.59 -14.71
CA ASN A 504 0.59 5.67 -15.82
C ASN A 504 0.28 4.31 -15.20
N LEU A 505 -0.89 3.73 -15.46
CA LEU A 505 -1.19 2.36 -15.06
C LEU A 505 -0.20 1.41 -15.73
N VAL A 506 0.34 0.46 -14.97
CA VAL A 506 1.18 -0.62 -15.46
C VAL A 506 0.66 -1.97 -14.97
N VAL A 507 0.67 -2.95 -15.87
CA VAL A 507 0.38 -4.36 -15.56
C VAL A 507 1.63 -5.16 -15.86
N LEU A 508 2.37 -5.54 -14.82
CA LEU A 508 3.52 -6.44 -14.91
C LEU A 508 3.01 -7.88 -14.96
N MET A 509 3.58 -8.70 -15.85
CA MET A 509 3.29 -10.13 -15.97
C MET A 509 4.60 -10.91 -15.85
N LYS A 510 4.60 -11.92 -14.98
CA LYS A 510 5.56 -13.03 -14.98
C LYS A 510 4.87 -14.21 -15.65
N ASP A 511 5.54 -14.85 -16.57
CA ASP A 511 5.06 -16.03 -17.29
C ASP A 511 6.21 -17.04 -17.33
N ASN A 512 6.19 -17.97 -16.37
CA ASN A 512 7.33 -18.79 -16.00
C ASN A 512 8.55 -17.90 -15.63
N ASN A 513 9.67 -18.03 -16.34
CA ASN A 513 10.91 -17.29 -16.07
C ASN A 513 11.05 -16.01 -16.92
N ARG A 514 9.97 -15.51 -17.51
CA ARG A 514 9.97 -14.30 -18.37
C ARG A 514 9.07 -13.23 -17.78
N TYR A 515 9.53 -11.98 -17.86
CA TYR A 515 8.77 -10.81 -17.40
C TYR A 515 8.47 -9.87 -18.57
N LYS A 516 7.29 -9.23 -18.55
CA LYS A 516 6.92 -8.15 -19.46
C LYS A 516 5.91 -7.21 -18.81
N PHE A 517 5.83 -5.96 -19.29
CA PHE A 517 4.61 -5.18 -19.07
C PHE A 517 3.55 -5.64 -20.08
N ALA A 518 2.49 -6.29 -19.59
CA ALA A 518 1.36 -6.72 -20.40
C ALA A 518 0.56 -5.51 -20.92
N TYR A 519 0.41 -4.49 -20.07
CA TYR A 519 -0.17 -3.19 -20.41
C TYR A 519 0.61 -2.04 -19.77
N ILE A 520 0.68 -0.92 -20.48
CA ILE A 520 1.09 0.39 -19.97
C ILE A 520 0.10 1.44 -20.48
N SER A 521 -0.45 2.28 -19.61
CA SER A 521 -1.33 3.38 -20.05
C SER A 521 -0.55 4.62 -20.48
N SER A 522 -1.18 5.49 -21.28
CA SER A 522 -0.80 6.91 -21.32
C SER A 522 -1.08 7.60 -19.96
N PHE A 523 -0.76 8.89 -19.83
CA PHE A 523 -1.07 9.67 -18.63
C PHE A 523 -2.52 9.50 -18.19
N ALA A 524 -2.73 8.99 -16.97
CA ALA A 524 -4.04 8.82 -16.36
C ALA A 524 -4.38 10.07 -15.52
N GLU A 525 -5.38 10.86 -15.94
CA GLU A 525 -5.85 12.01 -15.17
C GLU A 525 -6.67 11.60 -13.95
N LEU A 526 -7.50 10.56 -14.08
CA LEU A 526 -8.37 10.03 -13.03
C LEU A 526 -9.27 11.08 -12.35
N GLY A 527 -9.62 12.17 -13.05
CA GLY A 527 -10.39 13.29 -12.50
C GLY A 527 -9.66 14.09 -11.42
N ILE A 528 -8.34 13.89 -11.22
CA ILE A 528 -7.57 14.52 -10.17
C ILE A 528 -7.31 16.00 -10.51
N GLU A 529 -7.80 16.88 -9.66
CA GLU A 529 -7.54 18.33 -9.75
C GLU A 529 -6.04 18.64 -9.62
N ILE A 530 -5.52 19.41 -10.58
CA ILE A 530 -4.14 19.91 -10.59
C ILE A 530 -4.05 21.19 -9.76
N LEU A 531 -3.13 21.22 -8.81
CA LEU A 531 -2.77 22.41 -8.06
C LEU A 531 -1.61 23.16 -8.73
N PRO A 532 -1.55 24.50 -8.65
CA PRO A 532 -0.39 25.26 -9.07
C PRO A 532 0.83 24.94 -8.19
N TRP A 533 2.04 25.16 -8.72
CA TRP A 533 3.27 24.86 -7.99
C TRP A 533 3.35 25.65 -6.68
N SER A 534 3.09 26.96 -6.73
CA SER A 534 3.04 27.83 -5.55
C SER A 534 1.68 28.52 -5.45
N GLU A 535 1.30 28.90 -4.24
CA GLU A 535 0.03 29.57 -4.00
C GLU A 535 -0.02 30.92 -4.72
N ASN A 536 -1.20 31.26 -5.27
CA ASN A 536 -1.42 32.46 -6.09
C ASN A 536 -0.60 32.52 -7.39
N THR A 537 -0.02 31.40 -7.86
CA THR A 537 0.58 31.26 -9.19
C THR A 537 -0.33 30.47 -10.13
N GLY A 538 -0.18 30.61 -11.46
CA GLY A 538 -0.96 29.85 -12.42
C GLY A 538 -0.45 28.40 -12.58
N LEU A 539 -1.30 27.52 -13.12
CA LEU A 539 -1.02 26.08 -13.32
C LEU A 539 0.20 25.75 -14.20
N CYS A 540 0.74 26.77 -14.88
CA CYS A 540 1.90 26.68 -15.77
C CYS A 540 3.18 27.30 -15.18
N ASP A 541 3.07 27.98 -14.03
CA ASP A 541 4.13 28.81 -13.44
C ASP A 541 4.99 28.01 -12.46
N GLY A 542 5.37 26.80 -12.87
CA GLY A 542 6.14 25.84 -12.08
C GLY A 542 5.90 24.39 -12.51
N THR A 543 6.39 23.44 -11.72
CA THR A 543 6.27 22.01 -12.04
C THR A 543 4.82 21.55 -11.90
N ASN A 544 4.25 20.97 -12.95
CA ASN A 544 2.87 20.48 -12.96
C ASN A 544 2.84 18.99 -12.58
N LEU A 545 2.31 18.66 -11.40
CA LEU A 545 2.69 17.42 -10.71
C LEU A 545 1.51 16.70 -10.07
N ILE A 546 1.28 15.46 -10.52
CA ILE A 546 0.64 14.37 -9.76
C ILE A 546 1.66 13.23 -9.68
N ILE A 547 1.95 12.75 -8.47
CA ILE A 547 2.76 11.56 -8.21
C ILE A 547 1.88 10.52 -7.53
N PRO A 548 1.71 9.29 -8.06
CA PRO A 548 1.19 8.17 -7.27
C PRO A 548 2.25 7.69 -6.26
N ASN A 549 1.85 7.56 -5.00
CA ASN A 549 2.73 7.25 -3.88
C ASN A 549 2.55 5.82 -3.32
N GLY A 550 1.36 5.22 -3.41
CA GLY A 550 1.14 3.86 -2.93
C GLY A 550 -0.33 3.45 -2.90
N ILE A 551 -0.59 2.15 -2.76
CA ILE A 551 -1.92 1.54 -2.81
C ILE A 551 -2.29 1.08 -1.40
N SER A 552 -3.26 1.79 -0.80
CA SER A 552 -3.59 1.70 0.62
C SER A 552 -4.47 0.51 0.98
N SER A 553 -5.36 0.14 0.08
CA SER A 553 -6.18 -1.07 0.14
C SER A 553 -6.75 -1.38 -1.24
N TRP A 554 -6.95 -2.65 -1.55
CA TRP A 554 -7.72 -3.09 -2.71
C TRP A 554 -8.73 -4.13 -2.25
N THR A 555 -10.02 -3.83 -2.38
CA THR A 555 -11.13 -4.70 -1.96
C THR A 555 -11.99 -5.14 -3.13
N ILE A 556 -12.69 -6.27 -2.96
CA ILE A 556 -13.72 -6.76 -3.88
C ILE A 556 -15.01 -6.92 -3.09
N GLU A 557 -16.03 -6.17 -3.49
CA GLU A 557 -17.35 -6.15 -2.84
C GLU A 557 -18.43 -6.63 -3.82
N LYS A 558 -19.58 -7.07 -3.31
CA LYS A 558 -20.68 -7.58 -4.12
C LYS A 558 -21.84 -6.58 -4.13
N GLU A 559 -22.12 -6.02 -5.31
CA GLU A 559 -23.14 -4.99 -5.55
C GLU A 559 -24.15 -5.48 -6.59
N ASP A 560 -25.43 -5.55 -6.24
CA ASP A 560 -26.51 -5.96 -7.16
C ASP A 560 -26.18 -7.23 -7.97
N GLU A 561 -25.67 -8.25 -7.27
CA GLU A 561 -25.15 -9.53 -7.79
C GLU A 561 -23.83 -9.48 -8.59
N LYS A 562 -23.22 -8.33 -8.82
CA LYS A 562 -21.93 -8.17 -9.49
C LYS A 562 -20.78 -7.98 -8.50
N LEU A 563 -19.63 -8.61 -8.74
CA LEU A 563 -18.38 -8.29 -8.02
C LEU A 563 -17.77 -7.00 -8.58
N VAL A 564 -17.45 -6.05 -7.70
CA VAL A 564 -16.87 -4.74 -8.02
C VAL A 564 -15.60 -4.54 -7.21
N ASP A 565 -14.50 -4.18 -7.87
CA ASP A 565 -13.24 -3.89 -7.21
C ASP A 565 -13.06 -2.40 -6.87
N TYR A 566 -12.44 -2.14 -5.72
CA TYR A 566 -12.17 -0.82 -5.19
C TYR A 566 -10.72 -0.69 -4.74
N MET A 567 -9.97 0.25 -5.32
CA MET A 567 -8.59 0.55 -4.94
C MET A 567 -8.52 1.94 -4.32
N ALA A 568 -8.15 2.02 -3.04
CA ALA A 568 -7.68 3.25 -2.43
C ALA A 568 -6.18 3.42 -2.74
N PHE A 569 -5.79 4.55 -3.33
CA PHE A 569 -4.38 4.87 -3.57
C PHE A 569 -4.08 6.32 -3.21
N THR A 570 -2.81 6.59 -2.91
CA THR A 570 -2.33 7.87 -2.42
C THR A 570 -1.58 8.62 -3.51
N ILE A 571 -1.72 9.95 -3.52
CA ILE A 571 -1.02 10.84 -4.43
C ILE A 571 -0.37 12.01 -3.70
N SER A 572 0.64 12.60 -4.34
CA SER A 572 1.15 13.94 -4.04
C SER A 572 0.83 14.88 -5.19
N ARG A 573 0.36 16.08 -4.87
CA ARG A 573 0.21 17.21 -5.80
C ARG A 573 1.16 18.32 -5.35
N ARG A 574 1.71 19.07 -6.32
CA ARG A 574 2.65 20.20 -6.13
C ARG A 574 3.84 19.98 -5.15
N ASP A 575 4.19 18.73 -4.82
CA ASP A 575 5.14 18.37 -3.75
C ASP A 575 4.81 18.98 -2.37
N ALA A 576 3.52 19.25 -2.09
CA ALA A 576 3.07 19.81 -0.82
C ALA A 576 1.69 19.27 -0.37
N THR A 577 1.27 18.11 -0.88
CA THR A 577 0.05 17.43 -0.41
C THR A 577 0.28 15.95 -0.15
N VAL A 578 -0.56 15.42 0.74
CA VAL A 578 -0.85 14.00 0.88
C VAL A 578 -2.35 13.84 0.63
N ASP A 579 -2.74 13.22 -0.47
CA ASP A 579 -4.16 13.00 -0.79
C ASP A 579 -4.45 11.50 -1.04
N VAL A 580 -5.67 11.08 -0.73
CA VAL A 580 -6.22 9.74 -1.04
C VAL A 580 -7.24 9.86 -2.17
N VAL A 581 -7.19 8.94 -3.12
CA VAL A 581 -8.13 8.79 -4.24
C VAL A 581 -8.63 7.34 -4.26
N TYR A 582 -9.92 7.15 -4.50
CA TYR A 582 -10.49 5.83 -4.75
C TYR A 582 -10.72 5.61 -6.24
N LEU A 583 -10.37 4.43 -6.73
CA LEU A 583 -10.75 3.91 -8.04
C LEU A 583 -11.75 2.76 -7.87
N ARG A 584 -12.72 2.70 -8.77
CA ARG A 584 -13.74 1.65 -8.87
C ARG A 584 -13.66 0.99 -10.23
N GLY A 585 -13.68 -0.35 -10.24
CA GLY A 585 -13.77 -1.17 -11.46
C GLY A 585 -12.48 -1.32 -12.27
N LEU A 586 -11.30 -1.19 -11.67
CA LEU A 586 -10.02 -1.37 -12.39
C LEU A 586 -9.75 -2.84 -12.74
N LEU A 587 -9.89 -3.73 -11.76
CA LEU A 587 -9.82 -5.18 -11.95
C LEU A 587 -11.01 -5.69 -12.77
N ASN A 588 -12.19 -5.07 -12.62
CA ASN A 588 -13.34 -5.33 -13.50
C ASN A 588 -12.97 -5.09 -14.97
N ALA A 589 -12.47 -3.89 -15.29
CA ALA A 589 -12.17 -3.51 -16.66
C ALA A 589 -11.05 -4.37 -17.30
N LEU A 590 -10.09 -4.85 -16.50
CA LEU A 590 -8.98 -5.68 -16.98
C LEU A 590 -9.28 -7.19 -17.02
N LEU A 591 -10.08 -7.70 -16.08
CA LEU A 591 -10.33 -9.13 -15.88
C LEU A 591 -11.82 -9.49 -15.68
N LEU A 592 -12.50 -8.98 -14.64
CA LEU A 592 -13.79 -9.55 -14.20
C LEU A 592 -14.92 -9.38 -15.22
N ASP A 593 -14.98 -8.22 -15.90
CA ASP A 593 -16.01 -7.93 -16.91
C ASP A 593 -15.63 -8.47 -18.30
N GLN A 594 -14.43 -9.03 -18.45
CA GLN A 594 -13.91 -9.53 -19.73
C GLN A 594 -14.30 -10.99 -19.92
N THR A 595 -15.05 -11.29 -20.99
CA THR A 595 -15.41 -12.67 -21.35
C THR A 595 -14.17 -13.53 -21.63
N ARG A 596 -13.17 -12.95 -22.29
CA ARG A 596 -11.86 -13.56 -22.58
C ARG A 596 -10.74 -12.52 -22.35
N PRO A 597 -10.27 -12.33 -21.11
CA PRO A 597 -9.22 -11.38 -20.81
C PRO A 597 -7.89 -11.87 -21.39
N LYS A 598 -7.25 -11.06 -22.24
CA LYS A 598 -5.98 -11.40 -22.91
C LYS A 598 -4.81 -11.69 -21.96
N LEU A 599 -4.93 -11.30 -20.69
CA LEU A 599 -3.97 -11.62 -19.61
C LEU A 599 -3.94 -13.12 -19.28
N LEU A 600 -5.05 -13.82 -19.52
CA LEU A 600 -5.23 -15.24 -19.22
C LEU A 600 -5.12 -16.14 -20.47
N ASP A 601 -4.86 -15.57 -21.65
CA ASP A 601 -4.60 -16.36 -22.86
C ASP A 601 -3.35 -17.24 -22.65
N GLY A 602 -3.45 -18.54 -22.93
CA GLY A 602 -2.39 -19.52 -22.62
C GLY A 602 -1.04 -19.13 -23.22
N GLU A 603 -1.01 -18.77 -24.50
CA GLU A 603 0.18 -18.22 -25.17
C GLU A 603 0.28 -16.70 -24.96
N GLN A 604 1.50 -16.21 -24.75
CA GLN A 604 1.80 -14.79 -24.55
C GLN A 604 2.98 -14.36 -25.44
N LEU A 605 2.83 -13.21 -26.08
CA LEU A 605 3.81 -12.60 -26.99
C LEU A 605 4.45 -11.35 -26.37
N GLY A 606 5.45 -10.78 -27.06
CA GLY A 606 5.99 -9.45 -26.78
C GLY A 606 6.95 -9.31 -25.58
N PHE A 607 7.49 -10.41 -25.04
CA PHE A 607 8.46 -10.37 -23.92
C PHE A 607 9.77 -9.62 -24.21
N THR A 608 10.11 -9.43 -25.48
CA THR A 608 11.29 -8.68 -25.94
C THR A 608 10.97 -7.25 -26.39
N SER A 609 9.68 -6.87 -26.42
CA SER A 609 9.24 -5.58 -26.97
C SER A 609 9.21 -4.47 -25.93
N SER A 610 9.81 -3.32 -26.25
CA SER A 610 9.67 -2.07 -25.50
C SER A 610 8.64 -1.11 -26.10
N VAL A 611 8.03 -1.49 -27.23
CA VAL A 611 7.08 -0.65 -28.00
C VAL A 611 5.89 -0.16 -27.17
N PRO A 612 5.25 -0.96 -26.28
CA PRO A 612 4.12 -0.46 -25.48
C PRO A 612 4.50 0.73 -24.58
N ALA A 613 5.73 0.74 -24.05
CA ALA A 613 6.24 1.84 -23.23
C ALA A 613 6.50 3.10 -24.09
N ALA A 614 7.03 2.93 -25.30
CA ALA A 614 7.22 4.03 -26.25
C ALA A 614 5.87 4.63 -26.71
N CYS A 615 4.90 3.78 -27.05
CA CYS A 615 3.54 4.19 -27.43
C CYS A 615 2.83 4.94 -26.29
N ALA A 616 2.90 4.43 -25.05
CA ALA A 616 2.37 5.08 -23.86
C ALA A 616 2.98 6.47 -23.64
N LEU A 617 4.29 6.64 -23.82
CA LEU A 617 4.98 7.94 -23.72
C LEU A 617 4.60 8.88 -24.88
N LYS A 618 4.52 8.40 -26.12
CA LYS A 618 4.09 9.14 -27.33
C LYS A 618 2.65 9.67 -27.17
N ALA A 619 1.74 8.86 -26.61
CA ALA A 619 0.38 9.27 -26.28
C ALA A 619 0.33 10.26 -25.11
N SER A 620 1.17 10.07 -24.08
CA SER A 620 1.31 11.00 -22.95
C SER A 620 1.84 12.37 -23.38
N GLU A 621 2.76 12.42 -24.34
CA GLU A 621 3.27 13.68 -24.93
C GLU A 621 2.17 14.41 -25.72
N LYS A 622 1.34 13.67 -26.47
CA LYS A 622 0.16 14.22 -27.17
C LYS A 622 -0.84 14.82 -26.17
N PHE A 623 -1.19 14.07 -25.11
CA PHE A 623 -2.05 14.57 -24.02
C PHE A 623 -1.50 15.88 -23.46
N CYS A 624 -0.21 15.89 -23.13
CA CYS A 624 0.45 17.01 -22.47
C CYS A 624 0.45 18.28 -23.35
N LYS A 625 0.65 18.14 -24.67
CA LYS A 625 0.47 19.23 -25.65
C LYS A 625 -0.96 19.79 -25.68
N VAL A 626 -1.98 18.93 -25.64
CA VAL A 626 -3.40 19.33 -25.59
C VAL A 626 -3.72 20.07 -24.28
N TYR A 627 -3.28 19.55 -23.13
CA TYR A 627 -3.44 20.20 -21.83
C TYR A 627 -2.89 21.63 -21.83
N GLY A 628 -1.65 21.82 -22.32
CA GLY A 628 -1.02 23.14 -22.41
C GLY A 628 -1.78 24.13 -23.31
N ALA A 629 -2.34 23.64 -24.43
CA ALA A 629 -3.16 24.47 -25.32
C ALA A 629 -4.47 24.90 -24.65
N ASN A 630 -5.14 23.99 -23.93
CA ASN A 630 -6.40 24.28 -23.23
C ASN A 630 -6.20 25.31 -22.11
N VAL A 631 -5.17 25.15 -21.26
CA VAL A 631 -4.85 26.14 -20.21
C VAL A 631 -4.48 27.50 -20.83
N GLY A 632 -3.78 27.51 -21.96
CA GLY A 632 -3.46 28.72 -22.71
C GLY A 632 -4.67 29.39 -23.39
N MET A 633 -5.78 28.67 -23.62
CA MET A 633 -7.05 29.25 -24.06
C MET A 633 -7.84 29.81 -22.89
N LEU A 634 -7.91 29.10 -21.76
CA LEU A 634 -8.62 29.57 -20.55
C LEU A 634 -8.07 30.91 -20.06
N LYS A 635 -6.73 31.06 -19.95
CA LYS A 635 -6.12 32.35 -19.56
C LYS A 635 -6.56 33.52 -20.44
N LYS A 636 -6.76 33.32 -21.75
CA LYS A 636 -7.21 34.38 -22.66
C LYS A 636 -8.67 34.77 -22.42
N VAL A 637 -9.52 33.80 -22.11
CA VAL A 637 -10.94 34.04 -21.79
C VAL A 637 -11.11 34.70 -20.41
N GLU A 638 -10.11 34.59 -19.53
CA GLU A 638 -10.07 35.32 -18.25
C GLU A 638 -9.46 36.74 -18.38
N GLU A 639 -8.73 37.01 -19.48
CA GLU A 639 -8.09 38.31 -19.78
C GLU A 639 -8.97 39.22 -20.69
N ASP A 640 -9.94 38.67 -21.41
CA ASP A 640 -10.91 39.34 -22.31
C ASP A 640 -12.25 39.71 -21.60
#